data_AF-A0A1C5P9S9-F1
#
_entry.id   AF-A0A1C5P9S9-F1
#
_cell.length_a   1.000
_cell.length_b   1.000
_cell.length_c   1.000
_cell.angle_alpha   90.00
_cell.angle_beta   90.00
_cell.angle_gamma   90.00
#
_symmetry.space_group_name_H-M   'P 1'
#
loop_
_entity.id
_entity.type
_entity.pdbx_description
1 polymer ?
#
loop_
_entity_poly.entity_id
_entity_poly.type
_entity_poly.pdbx_seq_one_letter_code
_entity_poly.pdbx_strand_id
1 'polypeptide(L)'
;MAIKGFEILLWFLIIPLAAGNLPVFETGKEKDWFVRMADALICGYVLLFAVFELLALPLIFTRQSFAVLKYSYEILACVLALAGVIFAWKNKKNRADGAERKKSLSRKKIPAAMWLAFLLVAIQMGSYVFGMATDLDDAFYVATATTTLETNGMFTYDAYTGMLASYLPARYVFAPFPILLAFYSDMVHMHAAVVAHTVEPVFFLLISYLVYWKIGRKLFDKDDRKVGLFLLFLALIQMFSYYSVYTQGTFLSIRIWQGKALLASFVLPAIFLQAKECMETNRMCGAWVTLFLMMTSACLVSGMGIMLAPIMLGLMTLLYAVKDRNWGNIKRAVICCLPNVICAAAYVIIR
;
A
#
# COMPACT_ATOMS: atom_id res chain seq x y z
N MET A 1 -2.91 -27.14 3.43
CA MET A 1 -3.00 -25.95 4.32
C MET A 1 -1.64 -25.31 4.58
N ALA A 2 -0.61 -26.05 5.01
CA ALA A 2 0.73 -25.46 5.29
C ALA A 2 1.36 -24.75 4.08
N ILE A 3 1.21 -25.31 2.88
CA ILE A 3 1.73 -24.73 1.62
C ILE A 3 1.07 -23.37 1.32
N LYS A 4 -0.27 -23.30 1.39
CA LYS A 4 -1.01 -22.05 1.17
C LYS A 4 -0.66 -20.95 2.19
N GLY A 5 -0.49 -21.33 3.45
CA GLY A 5 -0.05 -20.39 4.49
C GLY A 5 1.32 -19.79 4.18
N PHE A 6 2.24 -20.60 3.65
CA PHE A 6 3.56 -20.12 3.22
C PHE A 6 3.46 -19.20 1.99
N GLU A 7 2.67 -19.54 0.98
CA GLU A 7 2.45 -18.70 -0.21
C GLU A 7 1.86 -17.33 0.16
N ILE A 8 0.87 -17.31 1.05
CA ILE A 8 0.30 -16.08 1.59
C ILE A 8 1.38 -15.23 2.26
N LEU A 9 2.16 -15.82 3.18
CA LEU A 9 3.24 -15.10 3.86
C LEU A 9 4.31 -14.63 2.88
N LEU A 10 4.61 -15.41 1.84
CA LEU A 10 5.59 -15.06 0.83
C LEU A 10 5.17 -13.78 0.09
N TRP A 11 3.95 -13.77 -0.46
CA TRP A 11 3.47 -12.68 -1.31
C TRP A 11 2.99 -11.44 -0.55
N PHE A 12 2.45 -11.61 0.66
CA PHE A 12 1.91 -10.49 1.44
C PHE A 12 2.84 -9.99 2.55
N LEU A 13 3.88 -10.73 2.93
CA LEU A 13 4.79 -10.29 4.00
C LEU A 13 6.25 -10.28 3.56
N ILE A 14 6.77 -11.41 3.08
CA ILE A 14 8.20 -11.57 2.82
C ILE A 14 8.65 -10.74 1.62
N ILE A 15 7.97 -10.85 0.48
CA ILE A 15 8.30 -10.12 -0.75
C ILE A 15 8.18 -8.60 -0.52
N PRO A 16 7.07 -8.06 0.02
CA PRO A 16 6.99 -6.63 0.33
C PRO A 16 8.08 -6.17 1.32
N LEU A 17 8.29 -6.89 2.43
CA LEU A 17 9.32 -6.54 3.41
C LEU A 17 10.73 -6.55 2.78
N ALA A 18 11.02 -7.52 1.92
CA ALA A 18 12.28 -7.61 1.20
C ALA A 18 12.45 -6.42 0.24
N ALA A 19 11.48 -6.15 -0.62
CA ALA A 19 11.53 -5.07 -1.61
C ALA A 19 11.71 -3.68 -0.96
N GLY A 20 11.09 -3.43 0.19
CA GLY A 20 11.23 -2.15 0.88
C GLY A 20 12.56 -1.94 1.62
N ASN A 21 13.47 -2.92 1.63
CA ASN A 21 14.84 -2.72 2.08
C ASN A 21 15.76 -2.13 1.00
N LEU A 22 15.25 -1.82 -0.19
CA LEU A 22 16.04 -1.18 -1.25
C LEU A 22 16.63 0.17 -0.79
N PRO A 23 17.83 0.53 -1.30
CA PRO A 23 18.57 1.71 -0.85
C PRO A 23 17.80 3.03 -1.02
N VAL A 24 16.94 3.10 -2.03
CA VAL A 24 16.14 4.29 -2.35
C VAL A 24 15.26 4.75 -1.19
N PHE A 25 14.80 3.82 -0.35
CA PHE A 25 13.93 4.12 0.79
C PHE A 25 14.69 4.56 2.04
N GLU A 26 16.03 4.42 2.03
CA GLU A 26 16.90 4.73 3.17
C GLU A 26 16.50 4.04 4.49
N THR A 27 15.66 3.00 4.44
CA THR A 27 15.12 2.27 5.60
C THR A 27 16.22 1.73 6.50
N GLY A 28 17.37 1.40 5.92
CA GLY A 28 18.57 1.00 6.64
C GLY A 28 19.02 1.99 7.71
N LYS A 29 18.82 3.32 7.56
CA LYS A 29 19.36 4.35 8.46
C LYS A 29 18.72 4.34 9.86
N GLU A 30 17.52 3.80 10.01
CA GLU A 30 16.81 3.74 11.29
C GLU A 30 17.47 2.72 12.24
N LYS A 31 17.63 3.11 13.51
CA LYS A 31 18.30 2.27 14.53
C LYS A 31 17.32 1.32 15.21
N ASP A 32 16.06 1.73 15.31
CA ASP A 32 15.00 0.91 15.88
C ASP A 32 14.55 -0.17 14.89
N TRP A 33 14.65 -1.43 15.28
CA TRP A 33 14.36 -2.57 14.42
C TRP A 33 12.90 -2.61 13.98
N PHE A 34 11.96 -2.23 14.86
CA PHE A 34 10.54 -2.31 14.60
C PHE A 34 10.11 -1.21 13.62
N VAL A 35 10.63 0.00 13.82
CA VAL A 35 10.43 1.13 12.89
C VAL A 35 10.97 0.78 11.50
N ARG A 36 12.18 0.21 11.43
CA ARG A 36 12.78 -0.21 10.17
C ARG A 36 11.93 -1.25 9.44
N MET A 37 11.39 -2.23 10.17
CA MET A 37 10.51 -3.24 9.57
C MET A 37 9.19 -2.66 9.08
N ALA A 38 8.60 -1.73 9.85
CA ALA A 38 7.40 -1.01 9.42
C ALA A 38 7.67 -0.18 8.15
N ASP A 39 8.78 0.55 8.11
CA ASP A 39 9.20 1.34 6.96
C ASP A 39 9.42 0.47 5.73
N ALA A 40 10.13 -0.65 5.89
CA ALA A 40 10.37 -1.60 4.81
C ALA A 40 9.05 -2.20 4.30
N LEU A 41 8.13 -2.57 5.18
CA LEU A 41 6.85 -3.13 4.74
C LEU A 41 6.02 -2.09 3.97
N ILE A 42 5.89 -0.87 4.51
CA ILE A 42 5.15 0.24 3.87
C ILE A 42 5.76 0.58 2.49
N CYS A 43 7.07 0.79 2.44
CA CYS A 43 7.77 1.15 1.20
C CYS A 43 7.74 0.00 0.18
N GLY A 44 7.80 -1.24 0.66
CA GLY A 44 7.68 -2.44 -0.16
C GLY A 44 6.34 -2.54 -0.87
N TYR A 45 5.24 -2.39 -0.13
CA TYR A 45 3.90 -2.36 -0.72
C TYR A 45 3.74 -1.23 -1.74
N VAL A 46 4.19 -0.02 -1.39
CA VAL A 46 4.19 1.13 -2.30
C VAL A 46 4.96 0.82 -3.59
N LEU A 47 6.17 0.28 -3.47
CA LEU A 47 6.98 -0.09 -4.64
C LEU A 47 6.27 -1.11 -5.52
N LEU A 48 5.78 -2.19 -4.92
CA LEU A 48 5.15 -3.29 -5.64
C LEU A 48 3.87 -2.81 -6.34
N PHE A 49 3.06 -1.99 -5.68
CA PHE A 49 1.90 -1.35 -6.32
C PHE A 49 2.32 -0.41 -7.47
N ALA A 50 3.34 0.42 -7.28
CA ALA A 50 3.80 1.31 -8.34
C ALA A 50 4.31 0.52 -9.56
N VAL A 51 5.05 -0.56 -9.32
CA VAL A 51 5.55 -1.44 -10.38
C VAL A 51 4.41 -2.17 -11.10
N PHE A 52 3.42 -2.67 -10.35
CA PHE A 52 2.25 -3.31 -10.94
C PHE A 52 1.51 -2.35 -11.87
N GLU A 53 1.27 -1.11 -11.44
CA GLU A 53 0.61 -0.08 -12.26
C GLU A 53 1.34 0.15 -13.58
N LEU A 54 2.66 0.35 -13.51
CA LEU A 54 3.48 0.65 -14.67
C LEU A 54 3.51 -0.49 -15.69
N LEU A 55 3.35 -1.74 -15.24
CA LEU A 55 3.24 -2.91 -16.12
C LEU A 55 1.81 -3.11 -16.63
N ALA A 56 0.82 -3.01 -15.74
CA ALA A 56 -0.58 -3.33 -16.04
C ALA A 56 -1.15 -2.37 -17.09
N LEU A 57 -0.95 -1.06 -16.95
CA LEU A 57 -1.51 -0.07 -17.87
C LEU A 57 -1.18 -0.34 -19.34
N PRO A 58 0.10 -0.38 -19.78
CA PRO A 58 0.42 -0.60 -21.18
C PRO A 58 -0.06 -1.96 -21.69
N LEU A 59 -0.01 -3.01 -20.87
CA LEU A 59 -0.46 -4.35 -21.25
C LEU A 59 -1.98 -4.42 -21.42
N ILE A 60 -2.75 -3.73 -20.57
CA ILE A 60 -4.21 -3.62 -20.72
C ILE A 60 -4.56 -2.85 -22.00
N PHE A 61 -3.90 -1.72 -22.27
CA PHE A 61 -4.16 -0.92 -23.46
C PHE A 61 -3.77 -1.62 -24.77
N THR A 62 -2.73 -2.45 -24.74
CA THR A 62 -2.31 -3.27 -25.87
C THR A 62 -3.03 -4.62 -25.94
N ARG A 63 -4.06 -4.84 -25.10
CA ARG A 63 -4.88 -6.06 -25.05
C ARG A 63 -4.06 -7.34 -24.90
N GLN A 64 -2.97 -7.26 -24.15
CA GLN A 64 -2.13 -8.42 -23.84
C GLN A 64 -2.83 -9.35 -22.86
N SER A 65 -2.42 -10.61 -22.85
CA SER A 65 -2.97 -11.61 -21.93
C SER A 65 -2.57 -11.34 -20.48
N PHE A 66 -3.41 -11.78 -19.54
CA PHE A 66 -3.13 -11.72 -18.11
C PHE A 66 -1.84 -12.50 -17.75
N ALA A 67 -1.57 -13.62 -18.42
CA ALA A 67 -0.35 -14.40 -18.22
C ALA A 67 0.93 -13.58 -18.46
N VAL A 68 0.94 -12.69 -19.46
CA VAL A 68 2.10 -11.82 -19.72
C VAL A 68 2.31 -10.84 -18.56
N LEU A 69 1.24 -10.20 -18.07
CA LEU A 69 1.33 -9.33 -16.89
C LEU A 69 1.78 -10.11 -15.66
N LYS A 70 1.17 -11.29 -15.43
CA LYS A 70 1.45 -12.15 -14.29
C LYS A 70 2.93 -12.50 -14.19
N TYR A 71 3.48 -13.15 -15.22
CA TYR A 71 4.87 -13.62 -15.18
C TYR A 71 5.86 -12.46 -15.19
N SER A 72 5.59 -11.38 -15.93
CA SER A 72 6.48 -10.20 -15.93
C SER A 72 6.52 -9.51 -14.56
N TYR A 73 5.37 -9.36 -13.90
CA TYR A 73 5.29 -8.79 -12.56
C TYR A 73 5.89 -9.71 -11.51
N GLU A 74 5.62 -11.01 -11.56
CA GLU A 74 6.19 -12.02 -10.66
C GLU A 74 7.73 -11.97 -10.68
N ILE A 75 8.32 -12.03 -11.88
CA ILE A 75 9.79 -11.96 -12.05
C ILE A 75 10.33 -10.66 -11.47
N LEU A 76 9.70 -9.53 -11.79
CA LEU A 76 10.18 -8.22 -11.33
C LEU A 76 10.05 -8.07 -9.81
N ALA A 77 8.95 -8.52 -9.20
CA ALA A 77 8.75 -8.51 -7.76
C ALA A 77 9.82 -9.36 -7.05
N CYS A 78 10.11 -10.57 -7.57
CA CYS A 78 11.16 -11.44 -7.05
C CYS A 78 12.56 -10.82 -7.18
N VAL A 79 12.86 -10.17 -8.31
CA VAL A 79 14.14 -9.45 -8.52
C VAL A 79 14.29 -8.30 -7.53
N LEU A 80 13.25 -7.49 -7.33
CA LEU A 80 13.26 -6.37 -6.38
C LEU A 80 13.40 -6.87 -4.93
N ALA A 81 12.72 -7.94 -4.57
CA ALA A 81 12.87 -8.58 -3.26
C ALA A 81 14.29 -9.10 -3.04
N LEU A 82 14.86 -9.82 -4.01
CA LEU A 82 16.22 -10.33 -3.94
C LEU A 82 17.25 -9.19 -3.79
N ALA A 83 17.10 -8.12 -4.59
CA ALA A 83 17.95 -6.93 -4.49
C ALA A 83 17.85 -6.27 -3.10
N GLY A 84 16.64 -6.17 -2.54
CA GLY A 84 16.42 -5.66 -1.19
C GLY A 84 17.07 -6.53 -0.10
N VAL A 85 17.01 -7.86 -0.21
CA VAL A 85 17.69 -8.81 0.69
C VAL A 85 19.20 -8.66 0.61
N ILE A 86 19.76 -8.61 -0.61
CA ILE A 86 21.21 -8.43 -0.83
C ILE A 86 21.68 -7.13 -0.19
N PHE A 87 20.92 -6.05 -0.37
CA PHE A 87 21.27 -4.75 0.23
C PHE A 87 21.18 -4.76 1.75
N ALA A 88 20.11 -5.33 2.31
CA ALA A 88 19.95 -5.48 3.76
C ALA A 88 21.11 -6.29 4.37
N TRP A 89 21.55 -7.35 3.69
CA TRP A 89 22.67 -8.17 4.11
C TRP A 89 24.00 -7.42 4.07
N LYS A 90 24.30 -6.69 2.98
CA LYS A 90 25.48 -5.83 2.87
C LYS A 90 25.53 -4.77 3.98
N ASN A 91 24.40 -4.11 4.24
CA ASN A 91 24.32 -3.07 5.26
C ASN A 91 24.49 -3.63 6.70
N LYS A 92 24.01 -4.86 6.94
CA LYS A 92 24.23 -5.58 8.21
C LYS A 92 25.72 -5.91 8.40
N LYS A 93 26.40 -6.37 7.35
CA LYS A 93 27.84 -6.69 7.39
C LYS A 93 28.69 -5.45 7.67
N ASN A 94 28.46 -4.36 6.94
CA ASN A 94 29.18 -3.09 7.15
C ASN A 94 28.99 -2.50 8.55
N ARG A 95 27.85 -2.77 9.21
CA ARG A 95 27.60 -2.38 10.62
C ARG A 95 28.26 -3.29 11.63
N ALA A 96 28.39 -4.57 11.33
CA ALA A 96 29.11 -5.52 12.18
C ALA A 96 30.63 -5.23 12.17
N ASP A 97 31.16 -4.76 11.05
CA ASP A 97 32.59 -4.45 10.88
C ASP A 97 32.99 -3.07 11.43
N GLY A 98 32.02 -2.17 11.72
CA GLY A 98 32.28 -0.76 12.07
C GLY A 98 31.87 -0.27 13.46
N ALA A 99 31.24 -1.09 14.32
CA ALA A 99 30.90 -0.65 15.67
C ALA A 99 30.80 -1.80 16.68
N GLU A 100 31.56 -1.65 17.76
CA GLU A 100 31.41 -2.36 19.02
C GLU A 100 29.93 -2.52 19.41
N ARG A 101 29.65 -3.73 19.85
CA ARG A 101 28.36 -4.26 20.28
C ARG A 101 27.83 -3.52 21.52
N LYS A 102 27.41 -2.26 21.40
CA LYS A 102 26.54 -1.63 22.42
C LYS A 102 25.15 -2.25 22.32
N LYS A 103 25.00 -3.39 23.01
CA LYS A 103 23.72 -3.92 23.50
C LYS A 103 23.06 -2.83 24.36
N SER A 104 22.33 -1.93 23.72
CA SER A 104 21.26 -1.17 24.34
C SER A 104 19.96 -1.53 23.64
N LEU A 105 19.61 -2.83 23.68
CA LEU A 105 18.21 -3.21 23.78
C LEU A 105 17.82 -2.92 25.24
N SER A 106 17.76 -1.64 25.60
CA SER A 106 16.91 -1.24 26.71
C SER A 106 15.54 -1.80 26.36
N ARG A 107 15.04 -2.76 27.13
CA ARG A 107 13.66 -3.25 27.05
C ARG A 107 12.79 -2.05 27.38
N LYS A 108 12.54 -1.18 26.39
CA LYS A 108 11.53 -0.15 26.49
C LYS A 108 10.23 -0.88 26.80
N LYS A 109 9.68 -0.64 27.98
CA LYS A 109 8.40 -1.22 28.38
C LYS A 109 7.36 -0.66 27.42
N ILE A 110 6.79 -1.53 26.59
CA ILE A 110 5.67 -1.17 25.71
C ILE A 110 4.50 -0.79 26.62
N PRO A 111 3.92 0.41 26.49
CA PRO A 111 2.81 0.85 27.32
C PRO A 111 1.59 -0.07 27.18
N ALA A 112 0.82 -0.24 28.26
CA ALA A 112 -0.39 -1.07 28.27
C ALA A 112 -1.40 -0.65 27.19
N ALA A 113 -1.55 0.66 26.94
CA ALA A 113 -2.42 1.17 25.87
C ALA A 113 -2.00 0.69 24.48
N MET A 114 -0.70 0.54 24.22
CA MET A 114 -0.18 0.01 22.96
C MET A 114 -0.51 -1.49 22.81
N TRP A 115 -0.34 -2.26 23.89
CA TRP A 115 -0.74 -3.67 23.90
C TRP A 115 -2.23 -3.86 23.65
N LEU A 116 -3.06 -3.02 24.27
CA LEU A 116 -4.50 -3.04 24.05
C LEU A 116 -4.86 -2.66 22.60
N ALA A 117 -4.18 -1.65 22.03
CA ALA A 117 -4.35 -1.30 20.63
C ALA A 117 -3.98 -2.48 19.70
N PHE A 118 -2.84 -3.15 19.94
CA PHE A 118 -2.45 -4.34 19.18
C PHE A 118 -3.46 -5.48 19.31
N LEU A 119 -4.02 -5.69 20.51
CA LEU A 119 -5.08 -6.67 20.71
C LEU A 119 -6.34 -6.32 19.89
N LEU A 120 -6.78 -5.07 19.86
CA LEU A 120 -7.93 -4.64 19.06
C LEU A 120 -7.68 -4.79 17.56
N VAL A 121 -6.47 -4.47 17.08
CA VAL A 121 -6.10 -4.70 15.67
C VAL A 121 -6.09 -6.19 15.36
N ALA A 122 -5.56 -7.03 16.26
CA ALA A 122 -5.57 -8.48 16.08
C ALA A 122 -7.00 -9.06 16.07
N ILE A 123 -7.92 -8.54 16.87
CA ILE A 123 -9.34 -8.93 16.85
C ILE A 123 -9.97 -8.56 15.48
N GLN A 124 -9.71 -7.35 14.98
CA GLN A 124 -10.19 -6.95 13.64
C GLN A 124 -9.61 -7.86 12.55
N MET A 125 -8.30 -8.13 12.57
CA MET A 125 -7.67 -9.08 11.64
C MET A 125 -8.31 -10.47 11.73
N GLY A 126 -8.57 -10.96 12.95
CA GLY A 126 -9.23 -12.24 13.19
C GLY A 126 -10.66 -12.30 12.64
N SER A 127 -11.41 -11.20 12.67
CA SER A 127 -12.77 -11.17 12.15
C SER A 127 -12.86 -11.44 10.64
N TYR A 128 -11.83 -11.16 9.85
CA TYR A 128 -11.79 -11.53 8.42
C TYR A 128 -11.49 -13.01 8.18
N VAL A 129 -10.75 -13.63 9.10
CA VAL A 129 -10.38 -15.05 8.98
C VAL A 129 -11.54 -15.95 9.38
N PHE A 130 -12.32 -15.53 10.39
CA PHE A 130 -13.42 -16.32 10.94
C PHE A 130 -14.82 -15.84 10.51
N GLY A 131 -14.91 -14.63 9.97
CA GLY A 131 -16.14 -14.03 9.48
C GLY A 131 -16.06 -13.71 7.99
N MET A 132 -17.22 -13.47 7.38
CA MET A 132 -17.32 -13.02 6.00
C MET A 132 -18.27 -11.85 5.94
N ALA A 133 -17.80 -10.72 5.40
CA ALA A 133 -18.64 -9.57 5.09
C ALA A 133 -18.84 -9.51 3.58
N THR A 134 -20.09 -9.51 3.14
CA THR A 134 -20.45 -9.37 1.72
C THR A 134 -20.61 -7.89 1.38
N ASP A 135 -20.22 -7.50 0.17
CA ASP A 135 -20.38 -6.11 -0.30
C ASP A 135 -20.81 -6.09 -1.78
N LEU A 136 -21.60 -5.10 -2.16
CA LEU A 136 -22.11 -4.99 -3.52
C LEU A 136 -21.01 -4.80 -4.58
N ASP A 137 -19.85 -4.25 -4.18
CA ASP A 137 -18.70 -4.11 -5.07
C ASP A 137 -18.05 -5.47 -5.44
N ASP A 138 -18.43 -6.58 -4.78
CA ASP A 138 -18.02 -7.95 -5.16
C ASP A 138 -18.37 -8.25 -6.61
N ALA A 139 -19.55 -7.80 -7.04
CA ALA A 139 -20.05 -7.96 -8.40
C ALA A 139 -19.16 -7.29 -9.46
N PHE A 140 -18.26 -6.38 -9.04
CA PHE A 140 -17.27 -5.79 -9.92
C PHE A 140 -15.86 -6.31 -9.66
N TYR A 141 -15.32 -6.13 -8.45
CA TYR A 141 -13.90 -6.40 -8.16
C TYR A 141 -13.59 -7.90 -8.20
N VAL A 142 -14.37 -8.70 -7.46
CA VAL A 142 -14.18 -10.16 -7.40
C VAL A 142 -14.55 -10.79 -8.73
N ALA A 143 -15.64 -10.33 -9.36
CA ALA A 143 -16.05 -10.81 -10.69
C ALA A 143 -14.99 -10.52 -11.76
N THR A 144 -14.45 -9.29 -11.82
CA THR A 144 -13.36 -8.94 -12.77
C THR A 144 -12.11 -9.78 -12.54
N ALA A 145 -11.73 -10.00 -11.28
CA ALA A 145 -10.59 -10.85 -10.97
C ALA A 145 -10.83 -12.31 -11.43
N THR A 146 -12.02 -12.83 -11.17
CA THR A 146 -12.41 -14.20 -11.54
C THR A 146 -12.47 -14.38 -13.06
N THR A 147 -13.11 -13.46 -13.80
CA THR A 147 -13.15 -13.53 -15.27
C THR A 147 -11.75 -13.39 -15.87
N THR A 148 -10.88 -12.57 -15.29
CA THR A 148 -9.48 -12.43 -15.72
C THR A 148 -8.72 -13.76 -15.58
N LEU A 149 -8.90 -14.47 -14.46
CA LEU A 149 -8.29 -15.78 -14.21
C LEU A 149 -8.79 -16.85 -15.19
N GLU A 150 -10.11 -16.92 -15.39
CA GLU A 150 -10.73 -17.94 -16.25
C GLU A 150 -10.45 -17.73 -17.74
N THR A 151 -10.39 -16.48 -18.20
CA THR A 151 -10.31 -16.16 -19.64
C THR A 151 -8.92 -15.71 -20.09
N ASN A 152 -7.99 -15.50 -19.16
CA ASN A 152 -6.66 -14.93 -19.41
C ASN A 152 -6.70 -13.53 -20.08
N GLY A 153 -7.85 -12.83 -20.01
CA GLY A 153 -8.07 -11.51 -20.61
C GLY A 153 -8.36 -10.44 -19.55
N MET A 154 -7.57 -9.37 -19.53
CA MET A 154 -7.76 -8.26 -18.58
C MET A 154 -8.86 -7.32 -19.09
N PHE A 155 -9.93 -7.14 -18.30
CA PHE A 155 -11.10 -6.32 -18.66
C PHE A 155 -11.70 -6.65 -20.05
N THR A 156 -11.56 -7.91 -20.47
CA THR A 156 -12.06 -8.38 -21.79
C THR A 156 -13.53 -8.80 -21.71
N TYR A 157 -13.98 -9.21 -20.52
CA TYR A 157 -15.35 -9.59 -20.25
C TYR A 157 -15.94 -8.67 -19.19
N ASP A 158 -17.20 -8.30 -19.38
CA ASP A 158 -17.95 -7.47 -18.44
C ASP A 158 -18.20 -8.24 -17.14
N ALA A 159 -17.92 -7.60 -16.01
CA ALA A 159 -17.98 -8.22 -14.70
C ALA A 159 -19.41 -8.62 -14.27
N TYR A 160 -20.43 -7.91 -14.77
CA TYR A 160 -21.82 -8.10 -14.36
C TYR A 160 -22.57 -9.11 -15.23
N THR A 161 -22.23 -9.15 -16.52
CA THR A 161 -22.95 -9.94 -17.53
C THR A 161 -22.15 -11.15 -18.03
N GLY A 162 -20.82 -11.16 -17.84
CA GLY A 162 -19.93 -12.19 -18.39
C GLY A 162 -19.80 -12.14 -19.92
N MET A 163 -20.39 -11.14 -20.59
CA MET A 163 -20.28 -10.98 -22.04
C MET A 163 -18.98 -10.28 -22.42
N LEU A 164 -18.56 -10.45 -23.68
CA LEU A 164 -17.39 -9.73 -24.20
C LEU A 164 -17.62 -8.22 -24.08
N ALA A 165 -16.70 -7.52 -23.42
CA ALA A 165 -16.79 -6.09 -23.21
C ALA A 165 -16.55 -5.33 -24.52
N SER A 166 -17.53 -4.54 -24.95
CA SER A 166 -17.44 -3.73 -26.18
C SER A 166 -16.48 -2.53 -26.04
N TYR A 167 -16.22 -2.10 -24.81
CA TYR A 167 -15.29 -1.01 -24.49
C TYR A 167 -14.52 -1.31 -23.20
N LEU A 168 -13.37 -0.67 -23.04
CA LEU A 168 -12.62 -0.72 -21.78
C LEU A 168 -13.33 0.17 -20.75
N PRO A 169 -13.60 -0.33 -19.53
CA PRO A 169 -14.24 0.47 -18.49
C PRO A 169 -13.24 1.51 -17.98
N ALA A 170 -13.23 2.70 -18.60
CA ALA A 170 -12.21 3.73 -18.40
C ALA A 170 -11.93 4.03 -16.92
N ARG A 171 -12.96 4.08 -16.07
CA ARG A 171 -12.82 4.33 -14.63
C ARG A 171 -11.93 3.31 -13.90
N TYR A 172 -11.90 2.06 -14.36
CA TYR A 172 -11.25 0.94 -13.69
C TYR A 172 -9.97 0.49 -14.38
N VAL A 173 -9.77 0.82 -15.66
CA VAL A 173 -8.52 0.52 -16.36
C VAL A 173 -7.34 1.30 -15.79
N PHE A 174 -7.56 2.56 -15.38
CA PHE A 174 -6.52 3.37 -14.72
C PHE A 174 -6.36 3.08 -13.22
N ALA A 175 -7.08 2.09 -12.72
CA ALA A 175 -6.95 1.58 -11.36
C ALA A 175 -7.16 0.06 -11.38
N PRO A 176 -6.23 -0.71 -12.00
CA PRO A 176 -6.35 -2.15 -12.23
C PRO A 176 -6.18 -2.98 -10.94
N PHE A 177 -6.72 -2.48 -9.82
CA PHE A 177 -6.77 -3.15 -8.54
C PHE A 177 -7.46 -4.53 -8.59
N PRO A 178 -8.57 -4.74 -9.33
CA PRO A 178 -9.13 -6.08 -9.52
C PRO A 178 -8.17 -7.05 -10.24
N ILE A 179 -7.30 -6.54 -11.11
CA ILE A 179 -6.29 -7.35 -11.82
C ILE A 179 -5.15 -7.72 -10.87
N LEU A 180 -4.81 -6.84 -9.92
CA LEU A 180 -3.90 -7.17 -8.82
C LEU A 180 -4.50 -8.27 -7.91
N LEU A 181 -5.79 -8.21 -7.62
CA LEU A 181 -6.49 -9.29 -6.90
C LEU A 181 -6.41 -10.62 -7.67
N ALA A 182 -6.59 -10.61 -8.99
CA ALA A 182 -6.39 -11.79 -9.83
C ALA A 182 -4.96 -12.33 -9.71
N PHE A 183 -3.96 -11.44 -9.75
CA PHE A 183 -2.56 -11.83 -9.55
C PHE A 183 -2.35 -12.53 -8.20
N TYR A 184 -2.80 -11.93 -7.10
CA TYR A 184 -2.64 -12.56 -5.78
C TYR A 184 -3.39 -13.89 -5.68
N SER A 185 -4.60 -13.96 -6.24
CA SER A 185 -5.42 -15.18 -6.31
C SER A 185 -4.71 -16.34 -7.00
N ASP A 186 -4.05 -16.08 -8.14
CA ASP A 186 -3.24 -17.09 -8.84
C ASP A 186 -2.02 -17.51 -8.02
N MET A 187 -1.30 -16.54 -7.43
CA MET A 187 -0.06 -16.76 -6.67
C MET A 187 -0.23 -17.54 -5.37
N VAL A 188 -1.39 -17.44 -4.71
CA VAL A 188 -1.70 -18.21 -3.50
C VAL A 188 -2.63 -19.41 -3.76
N HIS A 189 -2.97 -19.65 -5.04
CA HIS A 189 -3.84 -20.74 -5.48
C HIS A 189 -5.16 -20.82 -4.70
N MET A 190 -5.84 -19.68 -4.60
CA MET A 190 -7.12 -19.52 -3.89
C MET A 190 -8.08 -18.69 -4.72
N HIS A 191 -9.37 -19.01 -4.68
CA HIS A 191 -10.39 -18.24 -5.40
C HIS A 191 -10.35 -16.75 -5.02
N ALA A 192 -10.52 -15.85 -5.99
CA ALA A 192 -10.41 -14.40 -5.80
C ALA A 192 -11.27 -13.88 -4.64
N ALA A 193 -12.51 -14.39 -4.50
CA ALA A 193 -13.38 -14.07 -3.38
C ALA A 193 -12.75 -14.38 -2.00
N VAL A 194 -12.06 -15.52 -1.88
CA VAL A 194 -11.43 -15.91 -0.62
C VAL A 194 -10.23 -14.99 -0.33
N VAL A 195 -9.42 -14.68 -1.35
CA VAL A 195 -8.28 -13.76 -1.19
C VAL A 195 -8.75 -12.37 -0.80
N ALA A 196 -9.77 -11.84 -1.47
CA ALA A 196 -10.34 -10.52 -1.20
C ALA A 196 -10.95 -10.42 0.21
N HIS A 197 -11.63 -11.46 0.70
CA HIS A 197 -12.37 -11.38 1.98
C HIS A 197 -11.62 -11.92 3.20
N THR A 198 -10.57 -12.73 3.00
CA THR A 198 -9.87 -13.39 4.13
C THR A 198 -8.36 -13.13 4.18
N VAL A 199 -7.72 -12.85 3.04
CA VAL A 199 -6.25 -12.69 2.96
C VAL A 199 -5.86 -11.23 2.88
N GLU A 200 -6.27 -10.53 1.82
CA GLU A 200 -5.96 -9.11 1.59
C GLU A 200 -6.29 -8.22 2.79
N PRO A 201 -7.48 -8.32 3.42
CA PRO A 201 -7.84 -7.45 4.52
C PRO A 201 -6.88 -7.52 5.70
N VAL A 202 -6.37 -8.71 6.01
CA VAL A 202 -5.47 -8.94 7.14
C VAL A 202 -4.20 -8.11 6.98
N PHE A 203 -3.58 -8.16 5.80
CA PHE A 203 -2.33 -7.45 5.53
C PHE A 203 -2.53 -5.97 5.24
N PHE A 204 -3.61 -5.61 4.54
CA PHE A 204 -3.94 -4.22 4.25
C PHE A 204 -4.35 -3.44 5.51
N LEU A 205 -5.05 -4.09 6.44
CA LEU A 205 -5.33 -3.52 7.76
C LEU A 205 -4.03 -3.32 8.55
N LEU A 206 -3.15 -4.31 8.55
CA LEU A 206 -1.84 -4.24 9.22
C LEU A 206 -1.02 -3.04 8.73
N ILE A 207 -0.83 -2.89 7.42
CA ILE A 207 -0.04 -1.78 6.87
C ILE A 207 -0.70 -0.42 7.11
N SER A 208 -2.04 -0.35 7.09
CA SER A 208 -2.77 0.87 7.44
C SER A 208 -2.48 1.30 8.88
N TYR A 209 -2.55 0.38 9.84
CA TYR A 209 -2.21 0.67 11.23
C TYR A 209 -0.73 0.97 11.46
N LEU A 210 0.19 0.40 10.68
CA LEU A 210 1.60 0.79 10.72
C LEU A 210 1.80 2.24 10.27
N VAL A 211 1.09 2.70 9.24
CA VAL A 211 1.10 4.10 8.82
C VAL A 211 0.52 5.00 9.90
N TYR A 212 -0.62 4.63 10.50
CA TYR A 212 -1.19 5.38 11.63
C TYR A 212 -0.25 5.43 12.83
N TRP A 213 0.44 4.34 13.15
CA TRP A 213 1.44 4.30 14.21
C TRP A 213 2.58 5.27 13.92
N LYS A 214 3.08 5.33 12.67
CA LYS A 214 4.10 6.30 12.27
C LYS A 214 3.61 7.74 12.37
N ILE A 215 2.38 8.01 11.94
CA ILE A 215 1.74 9.33 12.09
C ILE A 215 1.69 9.70 13.57
N GLY A 216 1.22 8.81 14.44
CA GLY A 216 1.21 9.01 15.89
C GLY A 216 2.60 9.31 16.43
N ARG A 217 3.63 8.55 16.05
CA ARG A 217 5.02 8.81 16.49
C ARG A 217 5.52 10.18 16.05
N LYS A 218 5.10 10.66 14.88
CA LYS A 218 5.47 11.99 14.38
C LYS A 218 4.67 13.11 15.06
N LEU A 219 3.42 12.87 15.46
CA LEU A 219 2.57 13.85 16.16
C LEU A 219 2.92 13.99 17.64
N PHE A 220 3.37 12.92 18.28
CA PHE A 220 3.63 12.88 19.73
C PHE A 220 5.12 12.70 20.06
N ASP A 221 6.02 13.17 19.19
CA ASP A 221 7.47 13.17 19.41
C ASP A 221 8.06 11.83 19.90
N LYS A 222 7.53 10.72 19.36
CA LYS A 222 7.91 9.34 19.68
C LYS A 222 7.64 8.94 21.15
N ASP A 223 6.72 9.62 21.84
CA ASP A 223 6.20 9.19 23.15
C ASP A 223 5.30 7.96 22.98
N ASP A 224 5.86 6.77 23.22
CA ASP A 224 5.19 5.49 23.04
C ASP A 224 3.85 5.39 23.80
N ARG A 225 3.68 6.12 24.93
CA ARG A 225 2.43 6.11 25.70
C ARG A 225 1.33 6.88 24.98
N LYS A 226 1.65 8.09 24.50
CA LYS A 226 0.70 8.91 23.72
C LYS A 226 0.38 8.26 22.38
N VAL A 227 1.36 7.65 21.73
CA VAL A 227 1.16 6.89 20.49
C VAL A 227 0.25 5.68 20.72
N GLY A 228 0.45 4.95 21.82
CA GLY A 228 -0.41 3.82 22.19
C GLY A 228 -1.85 4.25 22.45
N LEU A 229 -2.06 5.37 23.16
CA LEU A 229 -3.39 5.95 23.37
C LEU A 229 -4.02 6.40 22.06
N PHE A 230 -3.27 7.09 21.20
CA PHE A 230 -3.72 7.50 19.89
C PHE A 230 -4.22 6.31 19.05
N LEU A 231 -3.43 5.23 18.98
CA LEU A 231 -3.83 4.03 18.24
C LEU A 231 -5.03 3.32 18.86
N LEU A 232 -5.11 3.27 20.20
CA LEU A 232 -6.22 2.67 20.91
C LEU A 232 -7.53 3.39 20.59
N PHE A 233 -7.55 4.72 20.73
CA PHE A 233 -8.73 5.53 20.40
C PHE A 233 -9.06 5.46 18.91
N LEU A 234 -8.06 5.48 18.03
CA LEU A 234 -8.27 5.32 16.61
C LEU A 234 -8.94 3.97 16.30
N ALA A 235 -8.43 2.86 16.85
CA ALA A 235 -9.02 1.54 16.65
C ALA A 235 -10.47 1.47 17.15
N LEU A 236 -10.75 2.00 18.35
CA LEU A 236 -12.11 2.06 18.88
C LEU A 236 -13.05 2.86 17.97
N ILE A 237 -12.65 4.07 17.56
CA ILE A 237 -13.47 4.90 16.66
C ILE A 237 -13.79 4.14 15.37
N GLN A 238 -12.79 3.48 14.76
CA GLN A 238 -13.00 2.73 13.53
C GLN A 238 -13.96 1.54 13.73
N MET A 239 -13.84 0.81 14.84
CA MET A 239 -14.73 -0.31 15.16
C MET A 239 -16.19 0.13 15.41
N PHE A 240 -16.41 1.31 16.00
CA PHE A 240 -17.75 1.85 16.28
C PHE A 240 -18.31 2.73 15.17
N SER A 241 -17.67 2.77 13.98
CA SER A 241 -18.08 3.63 12.87
C SER A 241 -19.06 2.98 11.89
N TYR A 242 -19.71 1.86 12.22
CA TYR A 242 -20.66 1.17 11.32
C TYR A 242 -22.08 1.79 11.30
N TYR A 243 -22.21 3.07 11.61
CA TYR A 243 -23.49 3.79 11.48
C TYR A 243 -23.80 4.18 10.02
N SER A 244 -22.84 4.03 9.10
CA SER A 244 -23.04 4.19 7.66
C SER A 244 -22.02 3.36 6.88
N VAL A 245 -22.42 2.90 5.69
CA VAL A 245 -21.52 2.18 4.76
C VAL A 245 -20.44 3.08 4.15
N TYR A 246 -20.55 4.40 4.35
CA TYR A 246 -19.66 5.44 3.80
C TYR A 246 -18.64 5.99 4.80
N THR A 247 -18.58 5.46 6.03
CA THR A 247 -17.63 5.94 7.04
C THR A 247 -16.22 5.39 6.80
N GLN A 248 -15.22 6.10 7.29
CA GLN A 248 -13.82 5.64 7.24
C GLN A 248 -13.62 4.31 7.98
N GLY A 249 -14.35 4.08 9.08
CA GLY A 249 -14.24 2.81 9.80
C GLY A 249 -14.87 1.65 9.06
N THR A 250 -15.97 1.85 8.34
CA THR A 250 -16.50 0.80 7.45
C THR A 250 -15.52 0.50 6.31
N PHE A 251 -14.89 1.52 5.75
CA PHE A 251 -13.87 1.36 4.71
C PHE A 251 -12.66 0.56 5.24
N LEU A 252 -12.14 0.91 6.41
CA LEU A 252 -11.00 0.23 7.02
C LEU A 252 -11.32 -1.18 7.53
N SER A 253 -12.46 -1.36 8.19
CA SER A 253 -12.75 -2.58 8.97
C SER A 253 -13.59 -3.61 8.23
N ILE A 254 -14.22 -3.27 7.11
CA ILE A 254 -15.06 -4.21 6.34
C ILE A 254 -14.61 -4.25 4.88
N ARG A 255 -14.34 -3.09 4.28
CA ARG A 255 -14.16 -2.94 2.83
C ARG A 255 -12.72 -2.73 2.39
N ILE A 256 -11.73 -2.98 3.25
CA ILE A 256 -10.32 -2.64 3.01
C ILE A 256 -9.70 -3.37 1.81
N TRP A 257 -10.31 -4.48 1.40
CA TRP A 257 -10.01 -5.21 0.17
C TRP A 257 -10.42 -4.45 -1.10
N GLN A 258 -11.17 -3.35 -0.97
CA GLN A 258 -11.50 -2.48 -2.08
C GLN A 258 -10.42 -1.43 -2.23
N GLY A 259 -10.05 -1.18 -3.48
CA GLY A 259 -9.05 -0.17 -3.81
C GLY A 259 -9.34 1.22 -3.20
N LYS A 260 -10.58 1.71 -3.29
CA LYS A 260 -10.96 3.01 -2.66
C LYS A 260 -10.76 3.06 -1.14
N ALA A 261 -10.95 1.94 -0.44
CA ALA A 261 -10.71 1.85 0.99
C ALA A 261 -9.22 1.84 1.30
N LEU A 262 -8.45 1.04 0.56
CA LEU A 262 -7.00 1.01 0.70
C LEU A 262 -6.36 2.39 0.40
N LEU A 263 -6.89 3.14 -0.57
CA LEU A 263 -6.47 4.52 -0.83
C LEU A 263 -6.64 5.40 0.41
N ALA A 264 -7.83 5.39 1.01
CA ALA A 264 -8.18 6.25 2.14
C ALA A 264 -7.47 5.85 3.45
N SER A 265 -7.33 4.54 3.67
CA SER A 265 -6.79 3.98 4.91
C SER A 265 -5.26 3.89 4.94
N PHE A 266 -4.62 3.66 3.80
CA PHE A 266 -3.18 3.42 3.71
C PHE A 266 -2.46 4.48 2.87
N VAL A 267 -2.80 4.59 1.58
CA VAL A 267 -1.97 5.34 0.62
C VAL A 267 -2.01 6.85 0.89
N LEU A 268 -3.18 7.45 1.11
CA LEU A 268 -3.30 8.88 1.39
C LEU A 268 -2.64 9.29 2.72
N PRO A 269 -2.86 8.58 3.85
CA PRO A 269 -2.11 8.84 5.08
C PRO A 269 -0.59 8.69 4.92
N ALA A 270 -0.13 7.72 4.11
CA ALA A 270 1.29 7.54 3.80
C ALA A 270 1.85 8.72 2.99
N ILE A 271 1.13 9.17 1.95
CA ILE A 271 1.48 10.37 1.17
C ILE A 271 1.56 11.60 2.07
N PHE A 272 0.59 11.79 2.96
CA PHE A 272 0.59 12.92 3.90
C PHE A 272 1.85 12.93 4.77
N LEU A 273 2.19 11.78 5.38
CA LEU A 273 3.38 11.64 6.21
C LEU A 273 4.66 11.86 5.40
N GLN A 274 4.77 11.23 4.23
CA GLN A 274 5.95 11.31 3.37
C GLN A 274 6.15 12.72 2.81
N ALA A 275 5.08 13.39 2.39
CA ALA A 275 5.11 14.78 1.95
C ALA A 275 5.59 15.70 3.07
N LYS A 276 5.05 15.54 4.29
CA LYS A 276 5.53 16.26 5.47
C LYS A 276 7.03 16.07 5.68
N GLU A 277 7.52 14.83 5.64
CA GLU A 277 8.94 14.52 5.81
C GLU A 277 9.83 15.09 4.70
N CYS A 278 9.38 15.07 3.44
CA CYS A 278 10.11 15.65 2.32
C CYS A 278 10.23 17.17 2.41
N MET A 279 9.23 17.83 3.02
CA MET A 279 9.18 19.29 3.14
C MET A 279 9.92 19.81 4.38
N GLU A 280 9.73 19.20 5.55
CA GLU A 280 10.33 19.66 6.82
C GLU A 280 11.82 19.37 6.93
N THR A 281 12.20 18.18 6.51
CA THR A 281 13.59 17.78 6.45
C THR A 281 13.98 17.97 5.01
N ASN A 282 15.00 18.78 4.72
CA ASN A 282 15.58 18.95 3.37
C ASN A 282 16.27 17.64 2.91
N ARG A 283 15.51 16.55 2.95
CA ARG A 283 15.93 15.16 2.89
C ARG A 283 16.35 14.82 1.47
N MET A 284 17.22 13.83 1.41
CA MET A 284 17.90 13.35 0.21
C MET A 284 16.91 12.93 -0.88
N CYS A 285 17.43 12.80 -2.11
CA CYS A 285 16.67 12.40 -3.30
C CYS A 285 15.76 11.18 -3.08
N GLY A 286 16.18 10.19 -2.27
CA GLY A 286 15.40 8.98 -1.97
C GLY A 286 14.00 9.24 -1.40
N ALA A 287 13.84 10.23 -0.52
CA ALA A 287 12.53 10.54 0.08
C ALA A 287 11.51 11.02 -0.97
N TRP A 288 11.97 11.79 -1.96
CA TRP A 288 11.17 12.25 -3.08
C TRP A 288 10.83 11.12 -4.05
N VAL A 289 11.74 10.15 -4.24
CA VAL A 289 11.46 8.95 -5.03
C VAL A 289 10.40 8.10 -4.34
N THR A 290 10.47 7.91 -3.02
CA THR A 290 9.41 7.23 -2.25
C THR A 290 8.07 7.91 -2.44
N LEU A 291 8.03 9.24 -2.39
CA LEU A 291 6.81 10.00 -2.63
C LEU A 291 6.28 9.78 -4.05
N PHE A 292 7.14 9.86 -5.07
CA PHE A 292 6.76 9.56 -6.47
C PHE A 292 6.17 8.15 -6.61
N LEU A 293 6.75 7.15 -5.94
CA LEU A 293 6.22 5.79 -5.93
C LEU A 293 4.86 5.74 -5.24
N MET A 294 4.66 6.40 -4.09
CA MET A 294 3.34 6.48 -3.43
C MET A 294 2.27 7.12 -4.32
N MET A 295 2.66 8.15 -5.08
CA MET A 295 1.78 8.83 -6.04
C MET A 295 1.40 7.90 -7.20
N THR A 296 2.30 7.00 -7.62
CA THR A 296 2.03 5.96 -8.63
C THR A 296 1.13 4.86 -8.06
N SER A 297 1.40 4.39 -6.83
CA SER A 297 0.55 3.41 -6.13
C SER A 297 -0.88 3.91 -5.94
N ALA A 298 -1.06 5.22 -5.73
CA ALA A 298 -2.38 5.81 -5.62
C ALA A 298 -3.22 5.64 -6.89
N CYS A 299 -2.60 5.70 -8.07
CA CYS A 299 -3.26 5.46 -9.36
C CYS A 299 -3.80 4.02 -9.42
N LEU A 300 -2.95 3.03 -9.12
CA LEU A 300 -3.34 1.61 -9.10
C LEU A 300 -4.56 1.35 -8.25
N VAL A 301 -4.51 1.87 -7.03
CA VAL A 301 -5.42 1.48 -5.97
C VAL A 301 -6.81 2.05 -6.22
N SER A 302 -6.96 3.22 -6.83
CA SER A 302 -8.29 3.74 -7.16
C SER A 302 -8.23 4.88 -8.17
N GLY A 303 -9.24 4.98 -9.03
CA GLY A 303 -9.41 6.15 -9.91
C GLY A 303 -9.58 7.46 -9.11
N MET A 304 -10.05 7.40 -7.87
CA MET A 304 -10.04 8.56 -6.96
C MET A 304 -8.62 8.95 -6.53
N GLY A 305 -7.68 8.01 -6.53
CA GLY A 305 -6.29 8.25 -6.17
C GLY A 305 -5.60 9.18 -7.17
N ILE A 306 -5.94 9.07 -8.45
CA ILE A 306 -5.50 9.97 -9.53
C ILE A 306 -5.80 11.44 -9.19
N MET A 307 -6.91 11.71 -8.48
CA MET A 307 -7.32 13.06 -8.11
C MET A 307 -6.91 13.44 -6.68
N LEU A 308 -7.20 12.58 -5.70
CA LEU A 308 -7.01 12.90 -4.28
C LEU A 308 -5.53 12.94 -3.86
N ALA A 309 -4.68 12.11 -4.45
CA ALA A 309 -3.25 12.11 -4.17
C ALA A 309 -2.57 13.44 -4.54
N PRO A 310 -2.72 13.98 -5.77
CA PRO A 310 -2.16 15.28 -6.11
C PRO A 310 -2.82 16.44 -5.36
N ILE A 311 -4.11 16.34 -4.98
CA ILE A 311 -4.73 17.34 -4.09
C ILE A 311 -4.04 17.35 -2.72
N MET A 312 -3.83 16.18 -2.10
CA MET A 312 -3.13 16.07 -0.82
C MET A 312 -1.72 16.63 -0.90
N LEU A 313 -0.94 16.23 -1.91
CA LEU A 313 0.42 16.71 -2.10
C LEU A 313 0.46 18.22 -2.42
N GLY A 314 -0.49 18.70 -3.23
CA GLY A 314 -0.64 20.11 -3.57
C GLY A 314 -0.92 20.97 -2.34
N LEU A 315 -1.88 20.57 -1.50
CA LEU A 315 -2.19 21.26 -0.23
C LEU A 315 -0.97 21.31 0.69
N MET A 316 -0.28 20.18 0.87
CA MET A 316 0.96 20.14 1.65
C MET A 316 2.02 21.07 1.06
N THR A 317 2.21 21.02 -0.26
CA THR A 317 3.18 21.88 -0.95
C THR A 317 2.85 23.36 -0.78
N LEU A 318 1.57 23.75 -0.85
CA LEU A 318 1.14 25.14 -0.63
C LEU A 318 1.41 25.59 0.81
N LEU A 319 1.09 24.78 1.80
CA LEU A 319 1.35 25.08 3.21
C LEU A 319 2.84 25.33 3.47
N TYR A 320 3.72 24.45 2.96
CA TYR A 320 5.17 24.60 3.12
C TYR A 320 5.79 25.66 2.20
N ALA A 321 5.18 25.95 1.05
CA ALA A 321 5.61 27.06 0.19
C ALA A 321 5.38 28.41 0.88
N VAL A 322 4.25 28.58 1.57
CA VAL A 322 3.97 29.79 2.36
C VAL A 322 4.93 29.93 3.54
N LYS A 323 5.24 28.82 4.22
CA LYS A 323 6.11 28.79 5.40
C LYS A 323 7.59 28.99 5.08
N ASP A 324 8.14 28.20 4.15
CA ASP A 324 9.59 28.07 3.95
C ASP A 324 10.10 28.69 2.63
N ARG A 325 9.19 29.05 1.70
CA ARG A 325 9.49 29.65 0.37
C ARG A 325 10.54 28.89 -0.48
N ASN A 326 10.63 27.58 -0.31
CA ASN A 326 11.61 26.75 -1.04
C ASN A 326 11.05 26.26 -2.39
N TRP A 327 11.40 26.97 -3.46
CA TRP A 327 11.02 26.64 -4.83
C TRP A 327 11.52 25.28 -5.33
N GLY A 328 12.61 24.76 -4.78
CA GLY A 328 13.14 23.44 -5.15
C GLY A 328 12.18 22.31 -4.76
N ASN A 329 11.58 22.41 -3.57
CA ASN A 329 10.60 21.44 -3.08
C ASN A 329 9.30 21.48 -3.90
N ILE A 330 8.87 22.67 -4.33
CA ILE A 330 7.70 22.83 -5.20
C ILE A 330 7.92 22.09 -6.53
N LYS A 331 9.07 22.30 -7.19
CA LYS A 331 9.39 21.61 -8.45
C LYS A 331 9.36 20.09 -8.29
N ARG A 332 9.96 19.56 -7.22
CA ARG A 332 9.96 18.12 -6.94
C ARG A 332 8.56 17.58 -6.64
N ALA A 333 7.72 18.34 -5.94
CA ALA A 333 6.33 17.96 -5.70
C ALA A 333 5.53 17.88 -7.00
N VAL A 334 5.71 18.84 -7.92
CA VAL A 334 5.08 18.80 -9.26
C VAL A 334 5.53 17.57 -10.04
N ILE A 335 6.82 17.22 -9.99
CA ILE A 335 7.34 15.99 -10.63
C ILE A 335 6.69 14.73 -10.02
N CYS A 336 6.48 14.69 -8.70
CA CYS A 336 5.79 13.58 -8.03
C CYS A 336 4.34 13.42 -8.48
N CYS A 337 3.70 14.48 -8.98
CA CYS A 337 2.34 14.40 -9.52
C CYS A 337 2.26 13.85 -10.95
N LEU A 338 3.39 13.69 -11.67
CA LEU A 338 3.39 13.26 -13.08
C LEU A 338 2.61 11.95 -13.33
N PRO A 339 2.73 10.87 -12.54
CA PRO A 339 1.96 9.65 -12.76
C PRO A 339 0.45 9.91 -12.77
N ASN A 340 -0.02 10.73 -11.83
CA ASN A 340 -1.43 11.10 -11.71
C ASN A 340 -1.90 11.95 -12.88
N VAL A 341 -1.08 12.92 -13.32
CA VAL A 341 -1.41 13.76 -14.47
C VAL A 341 -1.47 12.95 -15.75
N ILE A 342 -0.53 12.01 -15.95
CA ILE A 342 -0.52 11.11 -17.11
C ILE A 342 -1.77 10.22 -17.11
N CYS A 343 -2.11 9.58 -15.98
CA CYS A 343 -3.32 8.77 -15.88
C CYS A 343 -4.60 9.61 -16.06
N ALA A 344 -4.65 10.83 -15.53
CA ALA A 344 -5.78 11.74 -15.73
C ALA A 344 -5.94 12.18 -17.20
N ALA A 345 -4.84 12.54 -17.87
CA ALA A 345 -4.86 12.91 -19.28
C ALA A 345 -5.31 11.74 -20.16
N ALA A 346 -4.75 10.54 -19.92
CA ALA A 346 -5.15 9.34 -20.62
C ALA A 346 -6.63 8.97 -20.36
N TYR A 347 -7.13 9.17 -19.14
CA TYR A 347 -8.54 8.99 -18.81
C TYR A 347 -9.47 9.92 -19.60
N VAL A 348 -9.08 11.18 -19.79
CA VAL A 348 -9.86 12.15 -20.59
C VAL A 348 -9.82 11.82 -22.07
N ILE A 349 -8.72 11.27 -22.60
CA ILE A 349 -8.58 10.93 -24.02
C ILE A 349 -9.38 9.69 -24.41
N ILE A 350 -9.51 8.72 -23.50
CA ILE A 350 -10.18 7.43 -23.77
C ILE A 350 -11.68 7.48 -23.51
N ARG A 351 -12.15 8.51 -22.81
CA ARG A 351 -13.57 8.80 -22.61
C ARG A 351 -14.13 9.58 -23.78
#